data_AF-A0A6B7PWX5-F1
#
_entry.id   AF-A0A6B7PWX5-F1
#
_cell.length_a   1.000
_cell.length_b   1.000
_cell.length_c   1.000
_cell.angle_alpha   90.00
_cell.angle_beta   90.00
_cell.angle_gamma   90.00
#
_symmetry.space_group_name_H-M   'P 1'
#
loop_
_entity.id
_entity.type
_entity.pdbx_description
1 polymer ?
#
loop_
_entity_poly.entity_id
_entity_poly.type
_entity_poly.pdbx_seq_one_letter_code
_entity_poly.pdbx_strand_id
1 'polypeptide(L)'
;MKALPDAPGIDMPTYWKMGLHTAFMASALAESIGTERDIAFTTGLMQGIGALLIHLVMPDEACTVVQSVDAFDLAGRRAVEQAQLGFDNAEVGAELLKRWKFPTPIQKALLTYSNRSPLPDILGQLLSVSSTYAYGVVMGLDRSSLADRVDPEIAKSLGLSHDLLDSCRQRVSESVLMIG
;
A
#
# COMPACT_ATOMS: atom_id res chain seq x y z
N MET A 1 17.74 -17.20 5.53
CA MET A 1 17.64 -16.67 4.16
C MET A 1 16.68 -15.49 4.21
N LYS A 2 17.12 -14.27 3.87
CA LYS A 2 16.21 -13.12 3.78
C LYS A 2 15.35 -13.30 2.51
N ALA A 3 14.05 -13.01 2.57
CA ALA A 3 13.15 -13.18 1.43
C ALA A 3 13.46 -12.22 0.27
N LEU A 4 13.96 -11.02 0.58
CA LEU A 4 14.40 -10.00 -0.38
C LEU A 4 15.77 -9.45 0.05
N PRO A 5 16.62 -9.00 -0.90
CA PRO A 5 17.88 -8.33 -0.58
C PRO A 5 17.64 -6.98 0.10
N ASP A 6 18.66 -6.47 0.80
CA ASP A 6 18.61 -5.11 1.34
C ASP A 6 18.70 -4.10 0.18
N ALA A 7 17.78 -3.13 0.14
CA ALA A 7 17.71 -2.14 -0.94
C ALA A 7 18.33 -0.80 -0.51
N PRO A 8 19.24 -0.21 -1.30
CA PRO A 8 19.82 1.09 -1.00
C PRO A 8 18.76 2.18 -0.79
N GLY A 9 18.87 2.94 0.31
CA GLY A 9 17.95 4.04 0.61
C GLY A 9 16.57 3.61 1.14
N ILE A 10 16.34 2.32 1.41
CA ILE A 10 15.11 1.83 2.05
C ILE A 10 15.45 1.23 3.41
N ASP A 11 14.75 1.69 4.46
CA ASP A 11 14.74 0.99 5.74
C ASP A 11 13.90 -0.29 5.64
N MET A 12 14.58 -1.44 5.51
CA MET A 12 13.90 -2.72 5.30
C MET A 12 12.94 -3.12 6.43
N PRO A 13 13.23 -2.89 7.73
CA PRO A 13 12.25 -3.09 8.79
C PRO A 13 10.97 -2.28 8.59
N THR A 14 11.09 -0.99 8.26
CA THR A 14 9.94 -0.12 7.97
C THR A 14 9.19 -0.55 6.72
N TYR A 15 9.89 -0.99 5.67
CA TYR A 15 9.27 -1.57 4.47
C TYR A 15 8.38 -2.77 4.81
N TRP A 16 8.90 -3.73 5.58
CA TRP A 16 8.12 -4.91 5.98
C TRP A 16 6.96 -4.54 6.90
N LYS A 17 7.17 -3.61 7.83
CA LYS A 17 6.12 -3.08 8.69
C LYS A 17 5.00 -2.46 7.86
N MET A 18 5.33 -1.61 6.89
CA MET A 18 4.35 -1.01 5.97
C MET A 18 3.55 -2.09 5.24
N GLY A 19 4.23 -3.04 4.59
CA GLY A 19 3.59 -4.11 3.83
C GLY A 19 2.65 -4.97 4.70
N LEU A 20 3.06 -5.33 5.92
CA LEU A 20 2.23 -6.12 6.83
C LEU A 20 1.02 -5.34 7.33
N HIS A 21 1.18 -4.06 7.73
CA HIS A 21 0.04 -3.24 8.14
C HIS A 21 -0.97 -3.06 7.00
N THR A 22 -0.51 -2.81 5.77
CA THR A 22 -1.38 -2.72 4.59
C THR A 22 -2.10 -4.05 4.35
N ALA A 23 -1.38 -5.18 4.39
CA ALA A 23 -1.95 -6.51 4.14
C ALA A 23 -3.03 -6.88 5.16
N PHE A 24 -2.76 -6.71 6.45
CA PHE A 24 -3.73 -7.01 7.50
C PHE A 24 -4.94 -6.09 7.44
N MET A 25 -4.75 -4.80 7.19
CA MET A 25 -5.87 -3.86 7.06
C MET A 25 -6.74 -4.20 5.85
N ALA A 26 -6.13 -4.51 4.70
CA ALA A 26 -6.86 -4.88 3.50
C ALA A 26 -7.68 -6.16 3.71
N SER A 27 -7.10 -7.15 4.39
CA SER A 27 -7.78 -8.40 4.74
C SER A 27 -8.94 -8.18 5.72
N ALA A 28 -8.73 -7.36 6.75
CA ALA A 28 -9.74 -7.04 7.77
C ALA A 28 -10.94 -6.31 7.16
N LEU A 29 -10.68 -5.32 6.28
CA LEU A 29 -11.71 -4.60 5.56
C LEU A 29 -12.46 -5.51 4.59
N ALA A 30 -11.74 -6.33 3.82
CA ALA A 30 -12.33 -7.28 2.89
C ALA A 30 -13.32 -8.21 3.59
N GLU A 31 -12.95 -8.75 4.76
CA GLU A 31 -13.82 -9.56 5.60
C GLU A 31 -15.08 -8.80 6.04
N SER A 32 -14.93 -7.56 6.51
CA SER A 32 -16.04 -6.75 7.00
C SER A 32 -17.06 -6.37 5.92
N ILE A 33 -16.63 -6.30 4.65
CA ILE A 33 -17.53 -6.01 3.52
C ILE A 33 -17.92 -7.25 2.70
N GLY A 34 -17.51 -8.46 3.13
CA GLY A 34 -17.89 -9.73 2.49
C GLY A 34 -17.17 -10.02 1.17
N THR A 35 -15.88 -9.69 1.06
CA THR A 35 -15.04 -9.93 -0.12
C THR A 35 -13.79 -10.78 0.19
N GLU A 36 -13.05 -11.17 -0.85
CA GLU A 36 -11.93 -12.12 -0.77
C GLU A 36 -10.73 -11.61 0.05
N ARG A 37 -10.60 -12.13 1.27
CA ARG A 37 -9.57 -11.75 2.25
C ARG A 37 -8.15 -12.02 1.79
N ASP A 38 -7.90 -13.17 1.20
CA ASP A 38 -6.56 -13.62 0.85
C ASP A 38 -5.99 -12.83 -0.34
N ILE A 39 -6.86 -12.48 -1.30
CA ILE A 39 -6.49 -11.60 -2.40
C ILE A 39 -6.19 -10.19 -1.88
N ALA A 40 -7.01 -9.67 -0.97
CA ALA A 40 -6.77 -8.36 -0.36
C ALA A 40 -5.47 -8.32 0.45
N PHE A 41 -5.22 -9.34 1.28
CA PHE A 41 -3.98 -9.48 2.04
C PHE A 41 -2.75 -9.48 1.12
N THR A 42 -2.78 -10.34 0.10
CA THR A 42 -1.68 -10.47 -0.86
C THR A 42 -1.44 -9.15 -1.61
N THR A 43 -2.51 -8.47 -2.00
CA THR A 43 -2.43 -7.17 -2.67
C THR A 43 -1.77 -6.11 -1.80
N GLY A 44 -2.16 -6.03 -0.52
CA GLY A 44 -1.54 -5.12 0.44
C GLY A 44 -0.06 -5.42 0.68
N LEU A 45 0.31 -6.70 0.80
CA LEU A 45 1.70 -7.10 1.02
C LEU A 45 2.61 -6.75 -0.18
N MET A 46 2.07 -6.81 -1.39
CA MET A 46 2.81 -6.55 -2.63
C MET A 46 2.89 -5.07 -3.01
N GLN A 47 2.17 -4.17 -2.34
CA GLN A 47 2.04 -2.77 -2.74
C GLN A 47 3.38 -2.06 -2.97
N GLY A 48 4.34 -2.26 -2.06
CA GLY A 48 5.64 -1.59 -2.10
C GLY A 48 6.68 -2.21 -3.04
N ILE A 49 6.37 -3.32 -3.71
CA ILE A 49 7.38 -4.12 -4.41
C ILE A 49 8.04 -3.36 -5.57
N GLY A 50 7.29 -2.48 -6.24
CA GLY A 50 7.84 -1.68 -7.33
C GLY A 50 8.82 -0.61 -6.84
N ALA A 51 8.52 0.05 -5.73
CA ALA A 51 9.44 1.00 -5.11
C ALA A 51 10.72 0.29 -4.66
N LEU A 52 10.61 -0.90 -4.05
CA LEU A 52 11.76 -1.72 -3.71
C LEU A 52 12.61 -2.04 -4.95
N LEU A 53 11.98 -2.44 -6.06
CA LEU A 53 12.68 -2.78 -7.30
C LEU A 53 13.41 -1.57 -7.91
N ILE A 54 12.79 -0.38 -7.87
CA ILE A 54 13.43 0.87 -8.31
C ILE A 54 14.71 1.12 -7.50
N HIS A 55 14.65 1.01 -6.17
CA HIS A 55 15.82 1.19 -5.32
C HIS A 55 16.92 0.12 -5.53
N LEU A 56 16.55 -1.10 -5.91
CA LEU A 56 17.51 -2.18 -6.17
C LEU A 56 18.22 -2.04 -7.52
N VAL A 57 17.52 -1.54 -8.55
CA VAL A 57 18.02 -1.51 -9.93
C VAL A 57 18.56 -0.13 -10.32
N MET A 58 18.01 0.94 -9.74
CA MET A 58 18.30 2.34 -10.05
C MET A 58 18.50 3.15 -8.75
N PRO A 59 19.50 2.81 -7.92
CA PRO A 59 19.64 3.37 -6.57
C PRO A 59 19.92 4.89 -6.57
N ASP A 60 20.65 5.41 -7.56
CA ASP A 60 21.00 6.83 -7.64
C ASP A 60 19.78 7.69 -8.01
N GLU A 61 18.99 7.21 -8.98
CA GLU A 61 17.73 7.83 -9.37
C GLU A 61 16.70 7.74 -8.24
N ALA A 62 16.61 6.59 -7.58
CA ALA A 62 15.75 6.39 -6.41
C ALA A 62 16.10 7.37 -5.27
N CYS A 63 17.40 7.62 -5.04
CA CYS A 63 17.87 8.60 -4.07
C CYS A 63 17.40 10.02 -4.43
N THR A 64 17.37 10.37 -5.71
CA THR A 64 16.89 11.67 -6.19
C THR A 64 15.38 11.82 -5.97
N VAL A 65 14.60 10.76 -6.21
CA VAL A 65 13.15 10.77 -5.96
C VAL A 65 12.86 11.06 -4.48
N VAL A 66 13.53 10.36 -3.55
CA VAL A 66 13.26 10.51 -2.11
C VAL A 66 13.75 11.83 -1.50
N GLN A 67 14.46 12.67 -2.26
CA GLN A 67 14.73 14.06 -1.87
C GLN A 67 13.49 14.96 -2.03
N SER A 68 12.54 14.57 -2.89
CA SER A 68 11.34 15.36 -3.22
C SER A 68 10.09 14.87 -2.51
N VAL A 69 10.08 13.63 -2.02
CA VAL A 69 8.91 12.96 -1.41
C VAL A 69 9.38 11.90 -0.42
N ASP A 70 8.57 11.63 0.60
CA ASP A 70 8.86 10.57 1.57
C ASP A 70 8.99 9.20 0.88
N ALA A 71 10.00 8.41 1.28
CA ALA A 71 10.29 7.12 0.66
C ALA A 71 9.13 6.11 0.77
N PHE A 72 8.30 6.24 1.81
CA PHE A 72 7.20 5.34 2.10
C PHE A 72 5.82 5.93 1.72
N ASP A 73 5.74 7.17 1.23
CA ASP A 73 4.52 7.70 0.59
C ASP A 73 4.39 7.15 -0.84
N LEU A 74 4.06 5.86 -0.94
CA LEU A 74 3.98 5.13 -2.21
C LEU A 74 3.00 5.76 -3.21
N ALA A 75 1.91 6.36 -2.71
CA ALA A 75 0.93 7.06 -3.54
C ALA A 75 1.45 8.44 -3.97
N GLY A 76 1.97 9.24 -3.04
CA GLY A 76 2.47 10.58 -3.31
C GLY A 76 3.70 10.60 -4.22
N ARG A 77 4.55 9.57 -4.14
CA ARG A 77 5.76 9.48 -4.96
C ARG A 77 5.50 9.17 -6.44
N ARG A 78 4.30 8.68 -6.80
CA ARG A 78 3.99 8.32 -8.21
C ARG A 78 4.22 9.48 -9.18
N ALA A 79 3.74 10.67 -8.85
CA ALA A 79 3.91 11.84 -9.73
C ALA A 79 5.37 12.27 -9.87
N VAL A 80 6.16 12.13 -8.79
CA VAL A 80 7.60 12.43 -8.78
C VAL A 80 8.36 11.43 -9.64
N GLU A 81 8.07 10.13 -9.48
CA GLU A 81 8.68 9.06 -10.27
C GLU A 81 8.32 9.19 -11.75
N GLN A 82 7.05 9.45 -12.09
CA GLN A 82 6.67 9.73 -13.48
C GLN A 82 7.47 10.89 -14.08
N ALA A 83 7.62 11.99 -13.34
CA ALA A 83 8.33 13.17 -13.82
C ALA A 83 9.84 12.95 -13.98
N GLN A 84 10.46 12.16 -13.11
CA GLN A 84 11.91 11.95 -13.09
C GLN A 84 12.37 10.72 -13.88
N LEU A 85 11.58 9.64 -13.89
CA LEU A 85 11.94 8.32 -14.42
C LEU A 85 11.14 7.94 -15.67
N GLY A 86 9.99 8.58 -15.91
CA GLY A 86 9.06 8.23 -16.98
C GLY A 86 8.19 6.99 -16.70
N PHE A 87 8.21 6.50 -15.46
CA PHE A 87 7.35 5.44 -14.94
C PHE A 87 7.24 5.59 -13.41
N ASP A 88 6.28 4.90 -12.78
CA ASP A 88 6.13 4.90 -11.32
C ASP A 88 6.23 3.51 -10.65
N ASN A 89 6.32 3.52 -9.32
CA ASN A 89 6.39 2.31 -8.51
C ASN A 89 5.19 1.36 -8.72
N ALA A 90 4.00 1.88 -9.02
CA ALA A 90 2.82 1.06 -9.25
C ALA A 90 2.92 0.32 -10.60
N GLU A 91 3.40 0.99 -11.64
CA GLU A 91 3.67 0.39 -12.96
C GLU A 91 4.75 -0.68 -12.88
N VAL A 92 5.87 -0.38 -12.21
CA VAL A 92 6.96 -1.33 -11.99
C VAL A 92 6.47 -2.53 -11.20
N GLY A 93 5.72 -2.30 -10.13
CA GLY A 93 5.15 -3.36 -9.29
C GLY A 93 4.19 -4.25 -10.07
N ALA A 94 3.24 -3.67 -10.80
CA ALA A 94 2.27 -4.43 -11.59
C ALA A 94 2.94 -5.26 -12.69
N GLU A 95 3.94 -4.72 -13.38
CA GLU A 95 4.70 -5.46 -14.39
C GLU A 95 5.58 -6.57 -13.79
N LEU A 96 6.06 -6.43 -12.55
CA LEU A 96 6.72 -7.53 -11.84
C LEU A 96 5.71 -8.63 -11.49
N LEU A 97 4.56 -8.26 -10.89
CA LEU A 97 3.52 -9.21 -10.48
C LEU A 97 2.96 -10.00 -11.68
N LYS A 98 2.84 -9.35 -12.84
CA LYS A 98 2.49 -9.99 -14.10
C LYS A 98 3.49 -11.07 -14.52
N ARG A 99 4.79 -10.78 -14.44
CA ARG A 99 5.86 -11.76 -14.72
C ARG A 99 5.86 -12.93 -13.72
N TRP A 100 5.49 -12.64 -12.47
CA TRP A 100 5.28 -13.66 -11.43
C TRP A 100 3.94 -14.39 -11.54
N LYS A 101 3.12 -14.08 -12.55
CA LYS A 101 1.81 -14.71 -12.82
C LYS A 101 0.79 -14.53 -11.69
N PHE A 102 0.86 -13.42 -10.96
CA PHE A 102 -0.19 -13.05 -10.00
C PHE A 102 -1.52 -12.77 -10.74
N PRO A 103 -2.67 -12.97 -10.09
CA PRO A 103 -3.97 -12.65 -10.70
C PRO A 103 -4.07 -11.20 -11.19
N THR A 104 -4.71 -11.00 -12.35
CA THR A 104 -4.95 -9.66 -12.93
C THR A 104 -5.60 -8.66 -11.97
N PRO A 105 -6.56 -9.04 -11.09
CA PRO A 105 -7.11 -8.11 -10.11
C PRO A 105 -6.05 -7.47 -9.21
N ILE A 106 -5.04 -8.22 -8.77
CA ILE A 106 -3.96 -7.71 -7.91
C ILE A 106 -3.12 -6.69 -8.68
N GLN A 107 -2.72 -7.01 -9.91
CA GLN A 107 -1.96 -6.12 -10.78
C GLN A 107 -2.72 -4.80 -11.01
N LYS A 108 -4.02 -4.89 -11.30
CA LYS A 108 -4.89 -3.73 -11.54
C LYS A 108 -5.08 -2.88 -10.29
N ALA A 109 -5.23 -3.50 -9.12
CA ALA A 109 -5.35 -2.79 -7.85
C ALA A 109 -4.10 -1.93 -7.59
N LEU A 110 -2.89 -2.49 -7.80
CA LEU A 110 -1.65 -1.72 -7.67
C LEU A 110 -1.59 -0.50 -8.61
N LEU A 111 -2.03 -0.64 -9.86
CA LEU A 111 -2.01 0.47 -10.82
C LEU A 111 -2.98 1.60 -10.47
N THR A 112 -4.09 1.26 -9.81
CA THR A 112 -5.26 2.15 -9.70
C THR A 112 -5.55 2.64 -8.29
N TYR A 113 -5.01 2.03 -7.22
CA TYR A 113 -5.44 2.32 -5.84
C TYR A 113 -5.37 3.80 -5.45
N SER A 114 -4.42 4.58 -5.98
CA SER A 114 -4.31 6.01 -5.65
C SER A 114 -5.10 6.93 -6.59
N ASN A 115 -5.90 6.38 -7.52
CA ASN A 115 -6.71 7.15 -8.45
C ASN A 115 -7.95 7.72 -7.74
N ARG A 116 -8.23 9.00 -7.98
CA ARG A 116 -9.48 9.64 -7.54
C ARG A 116 -10.60 9.53 -8.58
N SER A 117 -10.24 9.52 -9.86
CA SER A 117 -11.18 9.38 -10.97
C SER A 117 -10.48 8.74 -12.19
N PRO A 118 -11.06 7.71 -12.82
CA PRO A 118 -12.19 6.93 -12.31
C PRO A 118 -11.84 6.27 -10.97
N LEU A 119 -12.86 6.03 -10.15
CA LEU A 119 -12.65 5.28 -8.90
C LEU A 119 -12.10 3.88 -9.19
N PRO A 120 -11.20 3.34 -8.35
CA PRO A 120 -10.71 1.99 -8.49
C PRO A 120 -11.83 0.95 -8.31
N ASP A 121 -11.57 -0.30 -8.66
CA ASP A 121 -12.47 -1.39 -8.23
C ASP A 121 -12.33 -1.64 -6.72
N ILE A 122 -13.16 -2.54 -6.18
CA ILE A 122 -13.22 -2.82 -4.73
C ILE A 122 -11.83 -3.15 -4.16
N LEU A 123 -11.03 -3.95 -4.87
CA LEU A 123 -9.70 -4.32 -4.41
C LEU A 123 -8.73 -3.13 -4.40
N GLY A 124 -8.76 -2.29 -5.43
CA GLY A 124 -8.00 -1.03 -5.45
C GLY A 124 -8.43 -0.06 -4.37
N GLN A 125 -9.73 0.03 -4.08
CA GLN A 125 -10.28 0.86 -3.01
C GLN A 125 -9.86 0.36 -1.62
N LEU A 126 -9.92 -0.95 -1.39
CA LEU A 126 -9.40 -1.59 -0.16
C LEU A 126 -7.91 -1.30 0.01
N LEU A 127 -7.12 -1.41 -1.06
CA LEU A 127 -5.69 -1.09 -1.04
C LEU A 127 -5.46 0.40 -0.72
N SER A 128 -6.26 1.31 -1.28
CA SER A 128 -6.18 2.75 -0.97
C SER A 128 -6.34 3.03 0.51
N VAL A 129 -7.43 2.54 1.12
CA VAL A 129 -7.71 2.75 2.55
C VAL A 129 -6.60 2.15 3.41
N SER A 130 -6.18 0.94 3.07
CA SER A 130 -5.18 0.19 3.82
C SER A 130 -3.80 0.82 3.75
N SER A 131 -3.42 1.36 2.59
CA SER A 131 -2.17 2.09 2.40
C SER A 131 -2.14 3.37 3.23
N THR A 132 -3.23 4.14 3.22
CA THR A 132 -3.34 5.37 4.02
C THR A 132 -3.23 5.06 5.51
N TYR A 133 -3.85 3.96 5.95
CA TYR A 133 -3.74 3.47 7.31
C TYR A 133 -2.31 3.09 7.70
N ALA A 134 -1.68 2.22 6.90
CA ALA A 134 -0.33 1.75 7.18
C ALA A 134 0.66 2.92 7.23
N TYR A 135 0.57 3.86 6.28
CA TYR A 135 1.40 5.05 6.27
C TYR A 135 1.23 5.88 7.54
N GLY A 136 -0.02 6.13 7.97
CA GLY A 136 -0.30 6.86 9.20
C GLY A 136 0.30 6.19 10.44
N VAL A 137 0.17 4.86 10.58
CA VAL A 137 0.73 4.10 11.70
C VAL A 137 2.26 4.12 11.70
N VAL A 138 2.86 3.89 10.54
CA VAL A 138 4.32 3.79 10.41
C VAL A 138 4.98 5.16 10.63
N MET A 139 4.35 6.24 10.17
CA MET A 139 4.82 7.61 10.37
C MET A 139 4.47 8.19 11.75
N GLY A 140 3.80 7.42 12.63
CA GLY A 140 3.45 7.88 13.98
C GLY A 140 2.44 9.04 13.99
N LEU A 141 1.61 9.14 12.96
CA LEU A 141 0.57 10.18 12.86
C LEU A 141 -0.53 9.90 13.89
N ASP A 142 -1.13 10.97 14.42
CA ASP A 142 -2.14 10.84 15.47
C ASP A 142 -3.34 9.97 15.02
N ARG A 143 -3.80 9.13 15.96
CA ARG A 143 -4.85 8.11 15.79
C ARG A 143 -6.19 8.71 15.37
N SER A 144 -6.41 10.00 15.66
CA SER A 144 -7.66 10.71 15.44
C SER A 144 -8.05 10.92 13.97
N SER A 145 -7.18 10.62 12.99
CA SER A 145 -7.36 11.11 11.61
C SER A 145 -7.43 10.06 10.51
N LEU A 146 -7.60 8.76 10.82
CA LEU A 146 -7.64 7.76 9.74
C LEU A 146 -8.84 7.98 8.80
N ALA A 147 -10.04 8.03 9.37
CA ALA A 147 -11.26 8.24 8.61
C ALA A 147 -11.23 9.57 7.85
N ASP A 148 -10.62 10.61 8.43
CA ASP A 148 -10.46 11.92 7.80
C ASP A 148 -9.48 11.92 6.61
N ARG A 149 -8.60 10.91 6.54
CA ARG A 149 -7.65 10.73 5.43
C ARG A 149 -8.14 9.79 4.35
N VAL A 150 -9.21 9.04 4.61
CA VAL A 150 -9.84 8.18 3.61
C VAL A 150 -10.62 9.06 2.64
N ASP A 151 -10.50 8.80 1.34
CA ASP A 151 -11.30 9.49 0.33
C ASP A 151 -12.81 9.25 0.62
N PRO A 152 -13.63 10.31 0.80
CA PRO A 152 -15.03 10.17 1.14
C PRO A 152 -15.84 9.34 0.14
N GLU A 153 -15.48 9.41 -1.15
CA GLU A 153 -16.16 8.62 -2.18
C GLU A 153 -15.82 7.14 -2.05
N ILE A 154 -14.57 6.82 -1.69
CA ILE A 154 -14.17 5.44 -1.38
C ILE A 154 -14.86 4.94 -0.11
N ALA A 155 -14.88 5.74 0.96
CA ALA A 155 -15.57 5.37 2.21
C ALA A 155 -17.05 5.08 1.97
N LYS A 156 -17.73 5.95 1.21
CA LYS A 156 -19.12 5.77 0.82
C LYS A 156 -19.34 4.54 -0.06
N SER A 157 -18.48 4.34 -1.06
CA SER A 157 -18.54 3.20 -2.00
C SER A 157 -18.39 1.85 -1.28
N LEU A 158 -17.47 1.78 -0.31
CA LEU A 158 -17.23 0.58 0.48
C LEU A 158 -18.15 0.45 1.71
N GLY A 159 -19.02 1.43 1.98
CA GLY A 159 -19.89 1.44 3.17
C GLY A 159 -19.12 1.50 4.49
N LEU A 160 -17.96 2.16 4.52
CA LEU A 160 -17.10 2.24 5.70
C LEU A 160 -17.62 3.29 6.68
N SER A 161 -18.00 2.85 7.88
CA SER A 161 -18.23 3.73 9.01
C SER A 161 -16.94 3.95 9.81
N HIS A 162 -16.91 5.00 10.63
CA HIS A 162 -15.82 5.22 11.59
C HIS A 162 -15.63 4.00 12.51
N ASP A 163 -16.72 3.44 13.04
CA ASP A 163 -16.68 2.26 13.92
C ASP A 163 -16.08 1.03 13.25
N LEU A 164 -16.39 0.80 11.97
CA LEU A 164 -15.84 -0.31 11.21
C LEU A 164 -14.34 -0.14 10.97
N LEU A 165 -13.91 1.06 10.57
CA LEU A 165 -12.49 1.38 10.40
C LEU A 165 -11.71 1.19 11.72
N ASP A 166 -12.28 1.63 12.83
CA ASP A 166 -11.71 1.51 14.16
C ASP A 166 -11.61 0.05 14.62
N SER A 167 -12.66 -0.74 14.38
CA SER A 167 -12.66 -2.18 14.65
C SER A 167 -11.60 -2.91 13.84
N CYS A 168 -11.46 -2.60 12.55
CA CYS A 168 -10.41 -3.18 11.70
C CYS A 168 -9.02 -2.80 12.20
N ARG A 169 -8.77 -1.53 12.52
CA ARG A 169 -7.50 -1.06 13.09
C ARG A 169 -7.11 -1.84 14.35
N GLN A 170 -8.06 -2.08 15.25
CA GLN A 170 -7.80 -2.82 16.49
C GLN A 170 -7.34 -4.25 16.19
N ARG A 171 -8.03 -4.96 15.29
CA ARG A 171 -7.64 -6.31 14.84
C ARG A 171 -6.25 -6.35 14.19
N VAL A 172 -5.92 -5.35 13.39
CA VAL A 172 -4.59 -5.25 12.76
C VAL A 172 -3.49 -5.05 13.81
N SER A 173 -3.74 -4.18 14.78
CA SER A 173 -2.77 -3.89 15.84
C SER A 173 -2.43 -5.15 16.66
N GLU A 174 -3.45 -5.96 16.97
CA GLU A 174 -3.28 -7.26 17.64
C GLU A 174 -2.52 -8.27 16.77
N SER A 175 -2.83 -8.32 15.47
CA SER A 175 -2.19 -9.25 14.52
C SER A 175 -0.70 -8.96 14.32
N VAL A 176 -0.33 -7.68 14.20
CA VAL A 176 1.08 -7.28 14.01
C VAL A 176 1.91 -7.51 15.28
N LEU A 177 1.33 -7.31 16.47
CA LEU A 177 2.00 -7.59 17.75
C LEU A 177 2.31 -9.09 17.96
N MET A 178 1.60 -10.00 17.29
CA MET A 178 1.87 -11.43 17.39
C MET A 178 3.06 -11.90 16.53
N ILE A 179 3.54 -11.06 15.61
CA ILE A 179 4.58 -11.41 14.62
C ILE A 179 5.94 -10.73 14.93
N GLY A 180 5.95 -9.70 15.78
CA GLY A 180 7.14 -8.97 16.22
C GLY A 180 7.57 -9.30 17.65
#